data_AF-A0A0M2JVG3-F1
#
_entry.id   AF-A0A0M2JVG3-F1
#
_cell.length_a   1.000
_cell.length_b   1.000
_cell.length_c   1.000
_cell.angle_alpha   90.00
_cell.angle_beta   90.00
_cell.angle_gamma   90.00
#
_symmetry.space_group_name_H-M   'P 1'
#
loop_
_entity.id
_entity.type
_entity.pdbx_description
1 polymer ?
#
loop_
_entity_poly.entity_id
_entity_poly.type
_entity_poly.pdbx_seq_one_letter_code
_entity_poly.pdbx_strand_id
1 'polypeptide(L)'
;MASEESSAPAEFLSFCGLGAAVVAVFTVLSVFGDSSFADRFENGQWPAGFDTSGAQAAMVLSVIAAVASVLLVGTGVMRRTTSATGAIALVTALIAPWYGMLAFAGLQLAFA
;
A
#
# COMPACT_ATOMS: atom_id res chain seq x y z
N MET A 1 -16.26 16.62 -34.72
CA MET A 1 -15.62 17.15 -33.50
C MET A 1 -15.64 16.03 -32.47
N ALA A 2 -14.50 15.36 -32.25
CA ALA A 2 -14.39 14.42 -31.15
C ALA A 2 -14.47 15.25 -29.86
N SER A 3 -15.44 14.95 -28.99
CA SER A 3 -15.55 15.58 -27.68
C SER A 3 -14.23 15.39 -26.95
N GLU A 4 -13.61 16.48 -26.51
CA GLU A 4 -12.46 16.41 -25.60
C GLU A 4 -12.90 15.71 -24.32
N GLU A 5 -12.60 14.43 -24.22
CA GLU A 5 -12.92 13.63 -23.03
C GLU A 5 -12.08 14.16 -21.86
N SER A 6 -12.73 14.73 -20.84
CA SER A 6 -12.07 15.39 -19.71
C SER A 6 -11.04 14.48 -19.02
N SER A 7 -9.85 15.02 -18.68
CA SER A 7 -8.81 14.28 -17.93
C SER A 7 -9.08 14.19 -16.43
N ALA A 8 -9.95 15.04 -15.90
CA ALA A 8 -10.28 15.12 -14.47
C ALA A 8 -10.60 13.77 -13.80
N PRO A 9 -11.44 12.88 -14.37
CA PRO A 9 -11.72 11.58 -13.75
C PRO A 9 -10.50 10.64 -13.73
N ALA A 10 -9.61 10.71 -14.71
CA ALA A 10 -8.40 9.89 -14.74
C ALA A 10 -7.42 10.34 -13.65
N GLU A 11 -7.19 11.66 -13.55
CA GLU A 11 -6.29 12.25 -12.55
C GLU A 11 -6.82 12.03 -11.13
N PHE A 12 -8.13 12.20 -10.90
CA PHE A 12 -8.75 11.93 -9.60
C PHE A 12 -8.50 10.50 -9.14
N LEU A 13 -8.73 9.50 -10.01
CA LEU A 13 -8.47 8.09 -9.69
C LEU A 13 -7.00 7.84 -9.38
N SER A 14 -6.09 8.43 -10.17
CA SER A 14 -4.66 8.31 -9.92
C SER A 14 -4.25 8.91 -8.57
N PHE A 15 -4.76 10.09 -8.20
CA PHE A 15 -4.48 10.69 -6.90
C PHE A 15 -5.08 9.90 -5.73
N CYS A 16 -6.30 9.37 -5.87
CA CYS A 16 -6.86 8.45 -4.89
C CYS A 16 -6.01 7.19 -4.74
N GLY A 17 -5.50 6.66 -5.84
CA GLY A 17 -4.57 5.53 -5.83
C GLY A 17 -3.27 5.87 -5.11
N LEU A 18 -2.67 7.03 -5.40
CA LEU A 18 -1.48 7.52 -4.70
C LEU A 18 -1.74 7.66 -3.19
N GLY A 19 -2.90 8.19 -2.79
CA GLY A 19 -3.31 8.27 -1.39
C GLY A 19 -3.38 6.89 -0.73
N ALA A 20 -3.93 5.90 -1.42
CA ALA A 20 -3.99 4.52 -0.92
C ALA A 20 -2.58 3.89 -0.80
N ALA A 21 -1.66 4.17 -1.72
CA ALA A 21 -0.26 3.75 -1.60
C ALA A 21 0.41 4.35 -0.37
N VAL A 22 0.18 5.65 -0.10
CA VAL A 22 0.69 6.32 1.10
C VAL A 22 0.16 5.62 2.35
N VAL A 23 -1.15 5.38 2.44
CA VAL A 23 -1.72 4.66 3.60
C VAL A 23 -1.09 3.28 3.77
N ALA A 24 -0.93 2.51 2.70
CA ALA A 24 -0.30 1.19 2.77
C ALA A 24 1.15 1.28 3.29
N VAL A 25 1.96 2.17 2.71
CA VAL A 25 3.37 2.34 3.10
C VAL A 25 3.50 2.78 4.56
N PHE A 26 2.73 3.77 4.98
CA PHE A 26 2.77 4.24 6.37
C PHE A 26 2.31 3.17 7.36
N THR A 27 1.30 2.36 6.98
CA THR A 27 0.82 1.27 7.83
C THR A 27 1.90 0.20 8.00
N VAL A 28 2.53 -0.26 6.91
CA VAL A 28 3.57 -1.28 6.98
C VAL A 28 4.80 -0.78 7.74
N LEU A 29 5.20 0.48 7.54
CA LEU A 29 6.33 1.06 8.28
C LEU A 29 6.01 1.24 9.77
N SER A 30 4.76 1.56 10.13
CA SER A 30 4.35 1.65 11.53
C SER A 30 4.43 0.28 12.22
N VAL A 31 4.05 -0.79 11.51
CA VAL A 31 4.20 -2.17 11.99
C VAL A 31 5.66 -2.51 12.24
N PHE A 32 6.56 -2.25 11.28
CA PHE A 32 7.99 -2.52 11.46
C PHE A 32 8.70 -1.56 12.42
N GLY A 33 8.10 -0.41 12.72
CA GLY A 33 8.58 0.52 13.73
C GLY A 33 8.20 0.13 15.16
N ASP A 34 7.27 -0.82 15.36
CA ASP A 34 6.89 -1.33 16.67
C ASP A 34 7.95 -2.32 17.17
N SER A 35 8.51 -2.07 18.35
CA SER A 35 9.51 -2.94 18.97
C SER A 35 8.97 -4.36 19.21
N SER A 36 7.66 -4.53 19.37
CA SER A 36 7.03 -5.83 19.57
C SER A 36 7.19 -6.75 18.36
N PHE A 37 7.26 -6.20 17.14
CA PHE A 37 7.55 -6.98 15.92
C PHE A 37 9.02 -7.39 15.85
N ALA A 38 9.93 -6.56 16.34
CA ALA A 38 11.34 -6.94 16.49
C ALA A 38 11.50 -8.06 17.53
N ASP A 39 10.84 -7.93 18.69
CA ASP A 39 10.84 -8.96 19.73
C ASP A 39 10.29 -10.30 19.21
N ARG A 40 9.22 -10.28 18.40
CA ARG A 40 8.71 -11.50 17.75
C ARG A 40 9.69 -12.09 16.75
N PHE A 41 10.38 -11.26 15.98
CA PHE A 41 11.40 -11.73 15.04
C PHE A 41 12.57 -12.41 15.77
N GLU A 42 13.04 -11.82 16.87
CA GLU A 42 14.20 -12.32 17.63
C GLU A 42 13.87 -13.54 18.49
N ASN A 43 12.70 -13.54 19.15
CA ASN A 43 12.35 -14.54 20.17
C ASN A 43 11.32 -15.57 19.67
N GLY A 44 10.73 -15.36 18.50
CA GLY A 44 9.70 -16.22 17.92
C GLY A 44 8.34 -16.16 18.63
N GLN A 45 8.18 -15.30 19.63
CA GLN A 45 6.94 -15.14 20.40
C GLN A 45 6.62 -13.66 20.60
N TRP A 46 5.33 -13.34 20.68
CA TRP A 46 4.89 -12.00 21.02
C TRP A 46 5.19 -11.66 22.48
N PRO A 47 5.49 -10.39 22.79
CA PRO A 47 5.51 -9.89 24.16
C PRO A 47 4.17 -10.14 24.87
N ALA A 48 4.23 -10.35 26.18
CA ALA A 48 3.03 -10.55 26.98
C ALA A 48 2.11 -9.32 26.91
N GLY A 49 0.82 -9.55 26.60
CA GLY A 49 -0.18 -8.48 26.51
C GLY A 49 -0.20 -7.72 25.18
N PHE A 50 0.60 -8.12 24.19
CA PHE A 50 0.56 -7.52 22.86
C PHE A 50 -0.75 -7.84 22.12
N ASP A 51 -1.34 -6.84 21.44
CA ASP A 51 -2.52 -7.03 20.61
C ASP A 51 -2.16 -7.60 19.23
N THR A 52 -2.10 -8.93 19.19
CA THR A 52 -1.83 -9.69 17.97
C THR A 52 -2.90 -9.49 16.90
N SER A 53 -4.15 -9.27 17.30
CA SER A 53 -5.28 -9.14 16.39
C SER A 53 -5.26 -7.80 15.65
N GLY A 54 -4.93 -6.71 16.35
CA GLY A 54 -4.72 -5.39 15.78
C GLY A 54 -3.54 -5.37 14.81
N ALA A 55 -2.44 -6.02 15.17
CA ALA A 55 -1.26 -6.17 14.31
C ALA A 55 -1.56 -6.94 13.01
N GLN A 56 -2.28 -8.06 13.11
CA GLN A 56 -2.73 -8.83 11.96
C GLN A 56 -3.68 -8.03 11.06
N ALA A 57 -4.66 -7.32 11.65
CA ALA A 57 -5.58 -6.46 10.93
C ALA A 57 -4.86 -5.33 10.20
N ALA A 58 -3.88 -4.68 10.84
CA ALA A 58 -3.08 -3.63 10.24
C ALA A 58 -2.31 -4.13 9.00
N MET A 59 -1.69 -5.31 9.07
CA MET A 59 -1.00 -5.91 7.92
C MET A 59 -1.96 -6.24 6.77
N VAL A 60 -3.12 -6.82 7.08
CA VAL A 60 -4.13 -7.14 6.05
C VAL A 60 -4.68 -5.86 5.40
N LEU A 61 -5.02 -4.85 6.19
CA LEU A 61 -5.53 -3.57 5.69
C LEU A 61 -4.48 -2.81 4.89
N SER A 62 -3.20 -2.89 5.27
CA SER A 62 -2.09 -2.36 4.49
C SER A 62 -2.07 -2.97 3.09
N VAL A 63 -2.16 -4.31 2.99
CA VAL A 63 -2.19 -5.01 1.70
C VAL A 63 -3.40 -4.63 0.87
N ILE A 64 -4.59 -4.54 1.49
CA ILE A 64 -5.81 -4.10 0.81
C ILE A 64 -5.63 -2.67 0.25
N ALA A 65 -5.03 -1.76 1.02
CA ALA A 65 -4.76 -0.40 0.56
C ALA A 65 -3.77 -0.37 -0.63
N ALA A 66 -2.73 -1.23 -0.60
CA ALA A 66 -1.80 -1.35 -1.73
C ALA A 66 -2.47 -1.90 -3.00
N VAL A 67 -3.34 -2.90 -2.85
CA VAL A 67 -4.13 -3.44 -3.98
C VAL A 67 -5.07 -2.36 -4.53
N ALA A 68 -5.77 -1.64 -3.66
CA ALA A 68 -6.64 -0.54 -4.06
C ALA A 68 -5.86 0.55 -4.80
N SER A 69 -4.65 0.88 -4.35
CA SER A 69 -3.75 1.80 -5.05
C SER A 69 -3.49 1.38 -6.49
N VAL A 70 -3.02 0.14 -6.69
CA VAL A 70 -2.69 -0.37 -8.02
C VAL A 70 -3.93 -0.36 -8.93
N LEU A 71 -5.09 -0.76 -8.43
CA LEU A 71 -6.34 -0.76 -9.19
C LEU A 71 -6.78 0.66 -9.58
N LEU A 72 -6.73 1.61 -8.65
CA LEU A 72 -7.13 3.00 -8.89
C LEU A 72 -6.19 3.70 -9.88
N VAL A 73 -4.87 3.54 -9.69
CA VAL A 73 -3.87 4.07 -10.62
C VAL A 73 -4.00 3.42 -12.00
N GLY A 74 -4.13 2.10 -12.05
CA GLY A 74 -4.33 1.35 -13.30
C GLY A 74 -5.59 1.78 -14.04
N THR A 75 -6.70 1.97 -13.34
CA THR A 75 -7.95 2.48 -13.93
C THR A 75 -7.79 3.91 -14.44
N GLY A 76 -7.07 4.77 -13.71
CA GLY A 76 -6.74 6.13 -14.14
C GLY A 76 -5.95 6.12 -15.46
N VAL A 77 -4.90 5.28 -15.54
CA VAL A 77 -4.08 5.10 -16.75
C VAL A 77 -4.92 4.57 -17.93
N MET A 78 -5.74 3.54 -17.70
CA MET A 78 -6.61 2.94 -18.73
C MET A 78 -7.64 3.93 -19.28
N ARG A 79 -8.14 4.85 -18.46
CA ARG A 79 -9.04 5.91 -18.90
C ARG A 79 -8.32 6.95 -19.75
N ARG A 80 -7.23 7.52 -19.21
CA ARG A 80 -6.43 8.51 -19.93
C ARG A 80 -5.06 8.68 -19.29
N THR A 81 -4.01 8.45 -20.07
CA THR A 81 -2.64 8.73 -19.63
C THR A 81 -2.32 10.22 -19.84
N THR A 82 -2.34 10.99 -18.76
CA THR A 82 -1.74 12.34 -18.71
C THR A 82 -0.35 12.27 -18.07
N SER A 83 0.41 13.37 -18.11
CA SER A 83 1.71 13.46 -17.44
C SER A 83 1.61 13.19 -15.94
N ALA A 84 0.54 13.67 -15.28
CA ALA A 84 0.29 13.41 -13.86
C ALA A 84 -0.01 11.94 -13.60
N THR A 85 -0.97 11.36 -14.32
CA THR A 85 -1.33 9.93 -14.21
C THR A 85 -0.13 9.01 -14.49
N GLY A 86 0.68 9.35 -15.50
CA GLY A 86 1.90 8.61 -15.84
C GLY A 86 2.97 8.72 -14.74
N ALA A 87 3.18 9.90 -14.16
CA ALA A 87 4.10 10.08 -13.05
C ALA A 87 3.66 9.28 -11.81
N ILE A 88 2.36 9.31 -11.47
CA ILE A 88 1.81 8.53 -10.35
C ILE A 88 1.96 7.03 -10.60
N ALA A 89 1.71 6.57 -11.82
CA ALA A 89 1.91 5.17 -12.19
C ALA A 89 3.36 4.74 -12.04
N LEU A 90 4.32 5.57 -12.47
CA LEU A 90 5.74 5.31 -12.30
C LEU A 90 6.13 5.21 -10.82
N VAL A 91 5.71 6.19 -10.00
CA VAL A 91 5.99 6.18 -8.56
C VAL A 91 5.40 4.95 -7.88
N THR A 92 4.15 4.60 -8.21
CA THR A 92 3.48 3.41 -7.67
C THR A 92 4.21 2.14 -8.06
N ALA A 93 4.67 2.04 -9.32
CA ALA A 93 5.43 0.90 -9.81
C ALA A 93 6.82 0.78 -9.16
N LEU A 94 7.49 1.89 -8.89
CA LEU A 94 8.81 1.90 -8.23
C LEU A 94 8.73 1.48 -6.76
N ILE A 95 7.65 1.85 -6.06
CA ILE A 95 7.45 1.53 -4.64
C ILE A 95 6.96 0.09 -4.46
N ALA A 96 6.19 -0.46 -5.41
CA ALA A 96 5.53 -1.75 -5.28
C ALA A 96 6.45 -2.93 -4.91
N PRO A 97 7.65 -3.12 -5.51
CA PRO A 97 8.53 -4.24 -5.15
C PRO A 97 9.01 -4.15 -3.70
N TRP A 98 9.47 -2.97 -3.29
CA TRP A 98 9.94 -2.73 -1.92
C TRP A 98 8.82 -2.92 -0.91
N TYR A 99 7.64 -2.36 -1.20
CA TYR A 99 6.45 -2.57 -0.37
C TYR A 99 6.07 -4.06 -0.30
N GLY A 100 6.11 -4.78 -1.41
CA GLY A 100 5.80 -6.21 -1.47
C GLY A 100 6.69 -7.06 -0.56
N MET A 101 7.99 -6.76 -0.51
CA MET A 101 8.94 -7.42 0.39
C MET A 101 8.59 -7.18 1.87
N LEU A 102 8.29 -5.93 2.23
CA LEU A 102 7.89 -5.59 3.60
C LEU A 102 6.55 -6.20 3.98
N ALA A 103 5.55 -6.11 3.10
CA ALA A 103 4.23 -6.68 3.34
C ALA A 103 4.33 -8.20 3.54
N PHE A 104 5.15 -8.89 2.74
CA PHE A 104 5.39 -10.33 2.89
C PHE A 104 6.05 -10.67 4.22
N ALA A 105 7.15 -10.00 4.56
CA ALA A 105 7.85 -10.22 5.84
C ALA A 105 6.94 -9.91 7.04
N GLY A 106 6.16 -8.82 6.96
CA GLY A 106 5.25 -8.42 8.03
C GLY A 106 4.06 -9.38 8.17
N LEU A 107 3.56 -9.95 7.07
CA LEU A 107 2.54 -10.99 7.12
C LEU A 107 3.08 -12.28 7.74
N GLN A 108 4.30 -12.69 7.37
CA GLN A 108 4.95 -13.82 8.04
C GLN A 108 5.09 -13.55 9.53
N LEU A 109 5.61 -12.38 9.91
CA LEU A 109 5.74 -12.00 11.31
C LEU A 109 4.42 -11.75 12.01
N ALA A 110 3.30 -11.53 11.32
CA ALA A 110 1.99 -11.36 11.96
C ALA A 110 1.27 -12.70 12.15
N PHE A 111 1.54 -13.70 11.31
CA PHE A 111 0.77 -14.95 11.26
C PHE A 111 1.57 -16.25 11.52
N ALA A 112 2.92 -16.22 11.53
CA ALA A 112 3.77 -17.39 11.78
C ALA A 112 4.05 -17.62 13.27
#